data_AF-A0A6F8VI21-F1
#
_entry.id   AF-A0A6F8VI21-F1
#
_cell.length_a   1.000
_cell.length_b   1.000
_cell.length_c   1.000
_cell.angle_alpha   90.00
_cell.angle_beta   90.00
_cell.angle_gamma   90.00
#
_symmetry.space_group_name_H-M   'P 1'
#
loop_
_entity.id
_entity.type
_entity.pdbx_description
1 polymer ?
#
loop_
_entity_poly.entity_id
_entity_poly.type
_entity_poly.pdbx_seq_one_letter_code
_entity_poly.pdbx_strand_id
1 'polypeptide(L)' 'MKHITSTRPTKSALIKKRAELAAKGINLRELCESGGVSYQAARELLCGKASGRRGNSHKAAVFLGLKPNPEKPN' A
#
# COMPACT_ATOMS: atom_id res chain seq x y z
N MET A 1 -23.78 -10.37 5.28
CA MET A 1 -23.23 -9.94 3.98
C MET A 1 -21.78 -9.51 4.18
N LYS A 2 -20.79 -10.25 3.67
CA LYS A 2 -19.37 -9.89 3.82
C LYS A 2 -19.02 -8.91 2.70
N HIS A 3 -18.85 -7.63 3.02
CA HIS A 3 -18.39 -6.63 2.06
C HIS A 3 -16.95 -6.94 1.65
N ILE A 4 -16.76 -7.63 0.52
CA ILE A 4 -15.48 -7.76 -0.17
C ILE A 4 -15.13 -6.42 -0.83
N THR A 5 -14.71 -5.42 -0.04
CA THR A 5 -14.22 -4.15 -0.56
C THR A 5 -12.76 -4.29 -1.02
N SER A 6 -12.52 -5.08 -2.07
CA SER A 6 -11.23 -5.05 -2.77
C SER A 6 -11.22 -3.90 -3.79
N THR A 7 -11.30 -2.67 -3.29
CA THR A 7 -11.19 -1.47 -4.12
C THR A 7 -9.71 -1.18 -4.40
N ARG A 8 -9.43 -0.75 -5.64
CA ARG A 8 -8.10 -0.31 -6.06
C ARG A 8 -7.77 1.01 -5.35
N PRO A 9 -6.55 1.23 -4.81
CA PRO A 9 -6.18 2.54 -4.29
C PRO A 9 -6.24 3.58 -5.41
N THR A 10 -6.81 4.74 -5.11
CA THR A 10 -6.97 5.86 -6.06
C THR A 10 -5.64 6.58 -6.25
N LYS A 11 -5.48 7.27 -7.39
CA LYS A 11 -4.27 8.06 -7.68
C LYS A 11 -4.00 9.13 -6.61
N SER A 12 -5.05 9.79 -6.11
CA SER A 12 -4.94 10.78 -5.04
C SER A 12 -4.45 10.16 -3.72
N ALA A 13 -4.92 8.96 -3.36
CA ALA A 13 -4.44 8.24 -2.19
C ALA A 13 -2.95 7.88 -2.30
N LEU A 14 -2.50 7.44 -3.48
CA LEU A 14 -1.07 7.15 -3.72
C LEU A 14 -0.20 8.39 -3.58
N ILE A 15 -0.64 9.53 -4.13
CA ILE A 15 0.07 10.81 -4.01
C ILE A 15 0.13 11.25 -2.55
N LYS A 16 -1.00 11.21 -1.84
CA LYS A 16 -1.08 11.55 -0.42
C LYS A 16 -0.14 10.68 0.40
N LYS A 17 -0.11 9.37 0.16
CA LYS A 17 0.77 8.45 0.89
C LYS A 17 2.25 8.75 0.66
N ARG A 18 2.64 9.07 -0.57
CA ARG A 18 4.03 9.51 -0.86
C ARG A 18 4.38 10.79 -0.10
N ALA A 19 3.48 11.77 -0.08
CA ALA A 19 3.67 13.01 0.66
C ALA A 19 3.77 12.76 2.18
N GLU A 20 2.93 11.88 2.74
CA GLU A 20 2.99 11.48 4.16
C GLU A 20 4.33 10.84 4.52
N LEU A 21 4.82 9.91 3.69
CA LEU A 21 6.11 9.25 3.93
C LEU A 21 7.27 10.25 3.87
N ALA A 22 7.25 11.15 2.87
CA ALA A 22 8.25 12.19 2.72
C ALA A 22 8.25 13.18 3.90
N ALA A 23 7.07 13.65 4.32
CA ALA A 23 6.92 14.56 5.45
C ALA A 23 7.41 13.96 6.79
N LYS A 24 7.32 12.64 6.93
CA LYS A 24 7.82 11.91 8.11
C LYS A 24 9.29 11.48 8.00
N GLY A 25 9.96 11.73 6.87
CA GLY A 25 11.31 11.25 6.62
C GLY A 25 11.44 9.73 6.57
N ILE A 26 10.36 9.00 6.27
CA ILE A 26 10.36 7.54 6.29
C ILE A 26 10.97 6.99 5.01
N ASN A 27 12.03 6.18 5.15
CA ASN A 27 12.60 5.41 4.06
C ASN A 27 11.67 4.24 3.71
N LEU A 28 11.17 4.23 2.47
CA LEU A 28 10.25 3.17 2.01
C LEU A 28 10.88 1.78 2.04
N ARG A 29 12.19 1.66 1.80
CA ARG A 29 12.90 0.37 1.82
C ARG A 29 12.93 -0.21 3.23
N GLU A 30 13.41 0.57 4.20
CA GLU A 30 13.49 0.15 5.61
C GLU A 30 12.08 -0.19 6.16
N LEU A 31 11.09 0.64 5.84
CA LEU A 31 9.70 0.37 6.20
C LEU A 31 9.19 -0.96 5.63
N CYS A 32 9.50 -1.25 4.37
CA CYS A 32 9.11 -2.49 3.73
C CYS A 32 9.84 -3.71 4.33
N GLU A 33 11.11 -3.57 4.66
CA GLU A 33 11.91 -4.62 5.32
C GLU A 33 11.38 -4.91 6.73
N SER A 34 11.07 -3.90 7.53
CA SER A 34 10.48 -4.08 8.87
C SER A 34 9.09 -4.73 8.81
N GLY A 35 8.37 -4.54 7.72
CA GLY A 35 7.02 -5.07 7.50
C GLY A 35 6.95 -6.39 6.74
N GLY A 36 8.07 -6.95 6.29
CA GLY A 36 8.10 -8.16 5.46
C GLY A 36 7.40 -7.99 4.09
N VAL A 37 7.37 -6.78 3.55
CA VAL A 37 6.72 -6.46 2.26
C VAL A 37 7.77 -6.17 1.19
N SER A 38 7.50 -6.56 -0.06
CA SER A 38 8.40 -6.25 -1.17
C SER A 38 8.49 -4.75 -1.42
N TYR A 39 9.68 -4.18 -1.25
CA TYR A 39 10.00 -2.81 -1.61
C TYR A 39 9.65 -2.49 -3.06
N GLN A 40 9.99 -3.38 -4.00
CA GLN A 40 9.69 -3.18 -5.42
C GLN A 40 8.17 -3.07 -5.66
N ALA A 41 7.38 -3.95 -5.07
CA ALA A 41 5.92 -3.92 -5.20
C ALA A 41 5.32 -2.63 -4.60
N ALA A 42 5.83 -2.18 -3.45
CA ALA A 42 5.41 -0.92 -2.83
C ALA A 42 5.78 0.30 -3.68
N ARG A 43 7.00 0.33 -4.25
CA ARG A 43 7.44 1.39 -5.16
C ARG A 43 6.61 1.43 -6.43
N GLU A 44 6.41 0.30 -7.09
CA GLU A 44 5.58 0.22 -8.30
C GLU A 44 4.13 0.63 -8.03
N LEU A 45 3.58 0.28 -6.87
CA LEU A 45 2.26 0.72 -6.44
C LEU A 45 2.20 2.24 -6.26
N LEU A 46 3.11 2.83 -5.48
CA LEU A 46 3.13 4.27 -5.20
C LEU A 46 3.42 5.13 -6.44
N CYS A 47 4.19 4.60 -7.40
CA CYS A 47 4.38 5.23 -8.70
C CYS A 47 3.19 5.03 -9.65
N GLY A 48 2.16 4.28 -9.27
CA GLY A 48 0.98 4.00 -10.08
C GLY A 48 1.18 2.96 -11.19
N LYS A 49 2.34 2.29 -11.23
CA LYS A 49 2.65 1.21 -12.18
C LYS A 49 1.93 -0.08 -11.85
N ALA A 50 1.74 -0.37 -10.56
CA ALA A 50 0.98 -1.52 -10.08
C ALA A 50 -0.44 -1.12 -9.65
N SER A 51 -1.40 -2.02 -9.83
CA SER A 51 -2.81 -1.74 -9.50
C SER A 51 -3.13 -1.86 -8.01
N GLY A 52 -2.44 -2.70 -7.24
CA GLY A 52 -2.81 -2.98 -5.85
C GLY A 52 -4.04 -3.87 -5.70
N ARG A 53 -4.51 -4.50 -6.79
CA ARG A 53 -5.69 -5.38 -6.76
C ARG A 53 -5.43 -6.73 -6.12
N ARG A 54 -4.28 -7.35 -6.42
CA ARG A 54 -3.90 -8.71 -5.98
C ARG A 54 -2.39 -8.88 -5.82
N GLY A 55 -1.98 -10.02 -5.25
CA GLY A 55 -0.57 -10.42 -5.08
C GLY A 55 0.24 -9.46 -4.22
N ASN A 56 1.54 -9.33 -4.51
CA ASN A 56 2.45 -8.47 -3.74
C ASN A 56 2.04 -6.99 -3.76
N SER A 57 1.46 -6.50 -4.86
CA SER A 57 0.94 -5.14 -4.93
C SER A 57 -0.25 -4.92 -3.98
N HIS A 58 -1.10 -5.93 -3.76
CA HIS A 58 -2.18 -5.85 -2.78
C HIS A 58 -1.64 -5.87 -1.35
N LYS A 59 -0.69 -6.77 -1.05
CA LYS A 59 -0.02 -6.81 0.26
C LYS A 59 0.61 -5.46 0.60
N ALA A 60 1.31 -4.84 -0.35
CA ALA A 60 1.85 -3.49 -0.18
C ALA A 60 0.76 -2.42 0.03
N ALA A 61 -0.36 -2.51 -0.68
CA ALA A 61 -1.47 -1.58 -0.49
C ALA A 61 -2.09 -1.70 0.91
N VAL A 62 -2.29 -2.91 1.43
CA VAL A 62 -2.78 -3.13 2.80
C VAL A 62 -1.76 -2.63 3.82
N PHE A 63 -0.48 -2.99 3.65
CA PHE A 63 0.59 -2.59 4.55
C PHE A 63 0.77 -1.07 4.66
N LEU A 64 0.66 -0.36 3.54
CA LEU A 64 0.74 1.10 3.51
C LEU A 64 -0.56 1.79 4.00
N GLY A 65 -1.58 1.04 4.41
CA GLY A 65 -2.87 1.57 4.84
C GLY A 65 -3.71 2.15 3.70
N LEU A 66 -3.45 1.76 2.46
CA LEU A 66 -4.18 2.19 1.26
C LEU A 66 -5.40 1.30 0.96
N LYS A 67 -5.46 0.13 1.60
CA LYS A 67 -6.59 -0.82 1.55
C LYS A 67 -6.84 -1.40 2.94
N PRO A 68 -8.09 -1.81 3.25
CA PRO A 68 -8.38 -2.54 4.48
C PRO A 68 -7.66 -3.90 4.50
N ASN A 69 -7.27 -4.34 5.69
CA ASN A 69 -6.71 -5.66 5.88
C ASN A 69 -7.85 -6.70 5.92
N PRO A 70 -7.90 -7.68 5.01
CA PRO A 70 -8.96 -8.70 5.02
C PRO A 70 -8.93 -9.61 6.26
N GLU A 71 -7.76 -9.76 6.90
CA GLU A 71 -7.59 -10.65 8.07
C GLU A 71 -7.86 -9.96 9.40
N LYS A 72 -7.86 -8.63 9.41
CA LYS A 72 -8.17 -7.79 10.57
C LYS A 72 -9.13 -6.70 10.11
N PRO A 73 -10.45 -6.95 10.12
CA PRO A 73 -11.42 -5.90 9.88
C PRO A 73 -11.24 -4.86 10.98
N ASN A 74 -10.85 -3.67 10.57
CA ASN A 74 -10.72 -2.50 11.44
C ASN A 74 -12.10 -1.96 11.80
#